data_AF-A0A5K1JRT0-F1
#
_entry.id   AF-A0A5K1JRT0-F1
#
_cell.length_a   1.000
_cell.length_b   1.000
_cell.length_c   1.000
_cell.angle_alpha   90.00
_cell.angle_beta   90.00
_cell.angle_gamma   90.00
#
_symmetry.space_group_name_H-M   'P 1'
#
loop_
_entity.id
_entity.type
_entity.pdbx_description
1 polymer ?
#
loop_
_entity_poly.entity_id
_entity_poly.type
_entity_poly.pdbx_seq_one_letter_code
_entity_poly.pdbx_strand_id
1 'polypeptide(L)'
;MLAGYLPFDDDPANPDGDNINLLYKYIVNTPLSFPDYISEEARDLLSIMLVPDPARRADLPTIMGHRWLAPYAHLFQKSVNELERTAIEQHHQKRLAYQRQMKAAANGESPSTAQKMARSQSARVEGFGTSPPSSSS
;
A
#
# COMPACT_ATOMS: atom_id res chain seq x y z
N MET A 1 5.97 -3.22 -4.51
CA MET A 1 7.26 -3.79 -4.97
C MET A 1 7.51 -3.29 -6.40
N LEU A 2 8.78 -3.08 -6.80
CA LEU A 2 9.13 -2.43 -8.06
C LEU A 2 9.70 -3.38 -9.13
N ALA A 3 10.66 -4.23 -8.78
CA ALA A 3 11.39 -5.04 -9.75
C ALA A 3 10.75 -6.42 -10.03
N GLY A 4 10.02 -6.99 -9.06
CA GLY A 4 9.39 -8.31 -9.20
C GLY A 4 10.31 -9.50 -8.89
N TYR A 5 11.57 -9.24 -8.52
CA TYR A 5 12.56 -10.22 -8.07
C TYR A 5 13.36 -9.67 -6.89
N LEU A 6 14.15 -10.53 -6.22
CA LEU A 6 14.97 -10.16 -5.07
C LEU A 6 16.30 -9.51 -5.53
N PRO A 7 16.79 -8.46 -4.85
CA PRO A 7 17.99 -7.73 -5.28
C PRO A 7 19.31 -8.52 -5.20
N PHE A 8 19.31 -9.72 -4.58
CA PHE A 8 20.51 -10.51 -4.29
C PHE A 8 20.25 -12.02 -4.52
N ASP A 9 19.73 -12.38 -5.70
CA ASP A 9 19.25 -13.74 -6.00
C ASP A 9 19.80 -14.28 -7.34
N ASP A 10 20.75 -13.56 -7.93
CA ASP A 10 21.36 -13.85 -9.22
C ASP A 10 22.81 -14.36 -9.12
N ASP A 11 23.24 -14.81 -7.93
CA ASP A 11 24.58 -15.33 -7.71
C ASP A 11 24.81 -16.62 -8.54
N PRO A 12 25.66 -16.61 -9.58
CA PRO A 12 25.90 -17.78 -10.40
C PRO A 12 26.61 -18.91 -9.63
N ALA A 13 27.26 -18.61 -8.50
CA ALA A 13 27.87 -19.61 -7.62
C ALA A 13 26.87 -20.22 -6.61
N ASN A 14 25.65 -19.69 -6.55
CA ASN A 14 24.57 -20.17 -5.67
C ASN A 14 23.20 -20.13 -6.42
N PRO A 15 23.06 -20.84 -7.55
CA PRO A 15 21.92 -20.70 -8.47
C PRO A 15 20.57 -21.11 -7.86
N ASP A 16 20.56 -22.04 -6.92
CA ASP A 16 19.34 -22.51 -6.24
C ASP A 16 19.08 -21.77 -4.92
N GLY A 17 20.00 -20.89 -4.48
CA GLY A 17 19.86 -20.12 -3.26
C GLY A 17 19.97 -20.94 -1.96
N ASP A 18 20.34 -22.21 -2.01
CA ASP A 18 20.33 -23.13 -0.86
C ASP A 18 21.51 -22.89 0.10
N ASN A 19 22.62 -22.32 -0.38
CA ASN A 19 23.76 -21.98 0.44
C ASN A 19 23.64 -20.59 1.08
N ILE A 20 23.05 -20.55 2.27
CA ILE A 20 22.83 -19.32 3.04
C ILE A 20 24.11 -18.50 3.30
N ASN A 21 25.28 -19.15 3.42
CA ASN A 21 26.55 -18.47 3.66
C ASN A 21 27.06 -17.73 2.42
N LEU A 22 26.83 -18.30 1.23
CA LEU A 22 27.15 -17.62 -0.04
C LEU A 22 26.22 -16.42 -0.22
N LEU A 23 24.92 -16.58 0.05
CA LEU A 23 23.95 -15.49 0.00
C LEU A 23 24.35 -14.31 0.90
N TYR A 24 24.73 -14.55 2.16
CA TYR A 24 25.17 -13.46 3.04
C TYR A 24 26.42 -12.74 2.53
N LYS A 25 27.38 -13.48 1.96
CA LYS A 25 28.55 -12.86 1.33
C LYS A 25 28.15 -12.03 0.11
N TYR A 26 27.20 -12.51 -0.68
CA TYR A 26 26.71 -11.81 -1.86
C TYR A 26 26.00 -10.51 -1.48
N ILE A 27 25.08 -10.53 -0.50
CA ILE A 27 24.38 -9.34 0.01
C ILE A 27 25.36 -8.25 0.48
N VAL A 28 26.46 -8.62 1.13
CA VAL A 28 27.42 -7.65 1.68
C VAL A 28 28.36 -7.07 0.61
N ASN A 29 28.74 -7.86 -0.40
CA ASN A 29 29.79 -7.49 -1.34
C ASN A 29 29.30 -7.06 -2.72
N THR A 30 28.04 -7.36 -3.07
CA THR A 30 27.48 -7.06 -4.39
C THR A 30 26.81 -5.68 -4.40
N PRO A 31 27.22 -4.76 -5.29
CA PRO A 31 26.51 -3.51 -5.51
C PRO A 31 25.10 -3.78 -6.06
N LEU A 32 24.13 -2.93 -5.69
CA LEU A 32 22.77 -3.04 -6.22
C LEU A 32 22.75 -2.80 -7.73
N SER A 33 22.06 -3.69 -8.45
CA SER A 33 21.72 -3.52 -9.85
C SER A 33 20.22 -3.25 -9.98
N PHE A 34 19.83 -2.47 -11.00
CA PHE A 34 18.44 -2.11 -11.25
C PHE A 34 18.10 -2.27 -12.72
N PRO A 35 16.93 -2.81 -13.07
CA PRO A 35 16.43 -2.82 -14.44
C PRO A 35 16.17 -1.40 -14.96
N ASP A 36 16.26 -1.23 -16.28
CA ASP A 36 16.12 0.07 -16.94
C ASP A 36 14.77 0.75 -16.70
N TYR A 37 13.71 -0.03 -16.48
CA TYR A 37 12.37 0.50 -16.23
C TYR A 37 12.17 1.10 -14.82
N ILE A 38 13.12 0.92 -13.91
CA ILE A 38 13.04 1.53 -12.58
C ILE A 38 13.48 3.00 -12.68
N SER A 39 12.65 3.93 -12.20
CA SER A 39 12.98 5.37 -12.20
C SER A 39 14.22 5.69 -11.38
N GLU A 40 15.01 6.69 -11.79
CA GLU A 40 16.23 7.10 -11.10
C GLU A 40 16.00 7.41 -9.62
N GLU A 41 14.90 8.09 -9.29
CA GLU A 41 14.57 8.43 -7.89
C GLU A 41 14.21 7.20 -7.05
N ALA A 42 13.72 6.13 -7.66
CA ALA A 42 13.46 4.88 -6.95
C ALA A 42 14.78 4.15 -6.68
N ARG A 43 15.70 4.15 -7.65
CA ARG A 43 17.03 3.57 -7.50
C ARG A 43 17.81 4.29 -6.39
N ASP A 44 17.73 5.62 -6.37
CA ASP A 44 18.37 6.46 -5.35
C ASP A 44 17.85 6.12 -3.94
N LEU A 45 16.53 6.08 -3.76
CA LEU A 45 15.91 5.68 -2.49
C LEU A 45 16.37 4.29 -2.03
N LEU A 46 16.33 3.30 -2.92
CA LEU A 46 16.73 1.94 -2.57
C LEU A 46 18.22 1.85 -2.25
N SER A 47 19.06 2.65 -2.91
CA SER A 47 20.51 2.67 -2.69
C SER A 47 20.90 3.20 -1.31
N ILE A 48 20.14 4.14 -0.74
CA ILE A 48 20.37 4.63 0.63
C ILE A 48 19.74 3.73 1.71
N MET A 49 18.71 2.94 1.34
CA MET A 49 18.04 2.00 2.25
C MET A 49 18.78 0.66 2.36
N LEU A 50 19.34 0.14 1.27
CA LEU A 50 19.95 -1.18 1.18
C LEU A 50 21.48 -1.11 1.29
N VAL A 51 21.98 -0.30 2.23
CA VAL A 51 23.41 -0.17 2.52
C VAL A 51 23.85 -1.30 3.48
N PRO A 52 24.91 -2.06 3.15
CA PRO A 52 25.40 -3.15 4.02
C PRO A 52 25.81 -2.66 5.42
N ASP A 53 26.53 -1.54 5.48
CA ASP A 53 26.92 -0.89 6.74
C ASP A 53 25.73 -0.14 7.37
N PRO A 54 25.21 -0.58 8.53
CA PRO A 54 24.06 0.06 9.17
C PRO A 54 24.37 1.48 9.67
N ALA A 55 25.63 1.82 9.98
CA ALA A 55 26.00 3.16 10.43
C ALA A 55 25.93 4.19 9.29
N ARG A 56 25.96 3.74 8.03
CA ARG A 56 25.86 4.56 6.82
C ARG A 56 24.48 4.49 6.16
N ARG A 57 23.62 3.58 6.62
CA ARG A 57 22.26 3.39 6.09
C ARG A 57 21.38 4.57 6.49
N ALA A 58 20.53 5.02 5.57
CA ALA A 58 19.61 6.13 5.85
C ALA A 58 18.67 5.79 7.01
N ASP A 59 18.39 6.79 7.84
CA ASP A 59 17.39 6.70 8.90
C ASP A 59 15.97 6.91 8.36
N LEU A 60 14.97 6.62 9.20
CA LEU A 60 13.56 6.74 8.81
C LEU A 60 13.19 8.17 8.39
N PRO A 61 13.57 9.25 9.11
CA PRO A 61 13.28 10.62 8.67
C PRO A 61 13.82 10.92 7.26
N THR A 62 15.06 10.51 6.96
CA THR A 62 15.65 10.69 5.63
C THR A 62 14.86 9.94 4.56
N ILE A 63 14.49 8.69 4.84
CA ILE A 63 13.68 7.86 3.93
C ILE A 63 12.31 8.51 3.69
N MET A 64 11.58 8.88 4.75
CA MET A 64 10.23 9.46 4.66
C MET A 64 10.22 10.81 3.93
N GLY A 65 11.32 11.58 4.00
CA GLY A 65 11.51 12.84 3.29
C GLY A 65 12.01 12.71 1.85
N HIS A 66 12.27 11.49 1.37
CA HIS A 66 12.85 11.28 0.05
C HIS A 66 11.89 11.71 -1.08
N ARG A 67 12.43 12.33 -2.13
CA ARG A 67 11.64 12.87 -3.28
C ARG A 67 10.70 11.84 -3.89
N TRP A 68 11.16 10.60 -4.03
CA TRP A 68 10.35 9.52 -4.59
C TRP A 68 9.07 9.25 -3.79
N LEU A 69 9.09 9.50 -2.48
CA LEU A 69 7.94 9.32 -1.57
C LEU A 69 7.09 10.58 -1.41
N ALA A 70 7.47 11.71 -2.02
CA ALA A 70 6.73 12.97 -1.89
C ALA A 70 5.22 12.87 -2.21
N PRO A 71 4.77 12.15 -3.25
CA PRO A 71 3.33 11.95 -3.51
C PRO A 71 2.58 11.24 -2.37
N TYR A 72 3.32 10.48 -1.55
CA TYR A 72 2.80 9.67 -0.44
C TYR A 72 3.09 10.28 0.93
N ALA A 73 3.60 11.52 0.98
CA ALA A 73 3.97 12.18 2.23
C ALA A 73 2.82 12.22 3.27
N HIS A 74 1.57 12.23 2.81
CA HIS A 74 0.38 12.18 3.65
C HIS A 74 0.29 10.91 4.52
N LEU A 75 0.90 9.80 4.11
CA LEU A 75 0.94 8.55 4.88
C LEU A 75 1.82 8.66 6.14
N PHE A 76 2.75 9.62 6.16
CA PHE A 76 3.73 9.81 7.23
C PHE A 76 3.33 10.84 8.28
N GLN A 77 2.13 11.42 8.17
CA GLN A 77 1.71 12.53 9.03
C GLN A 77 1.45 12.13 10.49
N LYS A 78 1.09 10.87 10.73
CA LYS A 78 0.78 10.37 12.07
C LYS A 78 1.92 9.53 12.60
N SER A 79 2.25 9.76 13.86
CA SER A 79 3.16 8.89 14.60
C SER A 79 2.54 7.52 14.85
N VAL A 80 3.40 6.53 15.12
CA VAL A 80 2.98 5.18 15.52
C VAL A 80 2.04 5.24 16.73
N ASN A 81 2.38 6.03 17.74
CA ASN A 81 1.56 6.18 18.95
C ASN A 81 0.15 6.72 18.66
N GLU A 82 0.02 7.66 17.72
CA GLU A 82 -1.28 8.20 17.32
C GLU A 82 -2.12 7.18 16.54
N LEU A 83 -1.46 6.40 15.67
CA LEU A 83 -2.11 5.32 14.94
C LEU A 83 -2.59 4.22 15.89
N GLU A 84 -1.77 3.83 16.87
CA GLU A 84 -2.14 2.87 17.92
C GLU A 84 -3.33 3.35 18.74
N ARG A 85 -3.30 4.61 19.21
CA ARG A 85 -4.42 5.20 19.95
C ARG A 85 -5.70 5.18 19.13
N THR A 86 -5.62 5.58 17.86
CA THR A 86 -6.76 5.56 16.93
C THR A 86 -7.31 4.14 16.75
N ALA A 87 -6.43 3.14 16.62
CA ALA A 87 -6.84 1.74 16.46
C ALA A 87 -7.55 1.20 17.72
N ILE A 88 -7.05 1.53 18.91
CA ILE A 88 -7.66 1.14 20.19
C ILE A 88 -9.05 1.77 20.33
N GLU A 89 -9.17 3.07 20.06
CA GLU A 89 -10.45 3.79 20.12
C GLU A 89 -11.48 3.20 19.15
N GLN A 90 -11.07 2.94 17.90
CA GLN A 90 -11.93 2.31 16.90
C GLN A 90 -12.39 0.90 17.33
N HIS A 91 -11.49 0.10 17.89
CA HIS A 91 -11.82 -1.24 18.39
C HIS A 91 -12.81 -1.17 19.56
N HIS A 92 -12.59 -0.24 20.50
CA HIS A 92 -13.50 0.00 21.62
C HIS A 92 -14.89 0.43 21.14
N GLN A 93 -14.95 1.36 20.18
CA GLN A 93 -16.21 1.85 19.64
C GLN A 93 -16.98 0.76 18.88
N LYS A 94 -16.29 -0.07 18.09
CA LYS A 94 -16.89 -1.26 17.44
C LYS A 94 -17.48 -2.24 18.46
N ARG A 95 -16.76 -2.52 19.56
CA ARG A 95 -17.24 -3.39 20.64
C ARG A 95 -18.51 -2.86 21.30
N LEU A 96 -18.54 -1.56 21.60
CA LEU A 96 -19.73 -0.92 22.20
C LEU A 96 -20.92 -0.91 21.23
N ALA A 97 -20.68 -0.63 19.95
CA ALA A 97 -21.74 -0.67 18.93
C ALA A 97 -22.33 -2.07 18.77
N TYR A 98 -21.48 -3.10 18.73
CA TYR A 98 -21.91 -4.49 18.68
C TYR A 98 -22.74 -4.88 19.90
N GLN A 99 -22.30 -4.52 21.11
CA GLN A 99 -23.05 -4.79 22.33
C GLN A 99 -24.43 -4.12 22.31
N ARG A 100 -24.52 -2.86 21.86
CA ARG A 100 -25.80 -2.15 21.73
C ARG A 100 -26.74 -2.84 20.75
N GLN A 101 -26.23 -3.27 19.59
CA GLN A 101 -27.02 -3.98 18.58
C GLN A 101 -27.56 -5.30 19.12
N MET A 102 -26.72 -6.09 19.80
CA MET A 102 -27.13 -7.36 20.41
C MET A 102 -28.21 -7.15 21.49
N LYS A 103 -28.10 -6.09 22.28
CA LYS A 103 -29.10 -5.75 23.31
C LYS A 103 -30.44 -5.31 22.69
N ALA A 104 -30.42 -4.52 21.62
CA ALA A 104 -31.63 -4.12 20.90
C ALA A 104 -32.34 -5.31 20.25
N ALA A 105 -31.57 -6.23 19.64
CA ALA A 105 -32.10 -7.46 19.06
C ALA A 105 -32.74 -8.38 20.11
N ALA A 106 -32.14 -8.50 21.30
CA ALA A 106 -32.69 -9.29 22.40
C ALA A 106 -33.99 -8.70 22.99
N ASN A 107 -34.15 -7.37 22.92
CA ASN A 107 -35.35 -6.67 23.40
C ASN A 107 -36.50 -6.62 22.38
N GLY A 108 -36.37 -7.25 21.21
CA GLY A 108 -37.44 -7.34 20.20
C GLY A 108 -37.74 -6.02 19.46
N GLU A 109 -36.89 -5.00 19.59
CA GLU A 109 -37.01 -3.76 18.82
C GLU A 109 -36.62 -4.03 17.35
N SER A 110 -37.63 -4.21 16.50
CA SER A 110 -37.42 -4.33 15.04
C SER A 110 -36.74 -3.06 14.52
N PRO A 111 -35.68 -3.16 13.69
CA PRO A 111 -35.01 -1.99 13.17
C PRO A 111 -35.98 -1.23 12.25
N SER A 112 -36.43 -0.06 12.71
CA SER A 112 -37.21 0.86 11.90
C SER A 112 -36.42 1.25 10.65
N THR A 113 -37.15 1.37 9.56
CA THR A 113 -36.72 1.29 8.16
C THR A 113 -35.96 2.51 7.65
N ALA A 114 -35.09 3.13 8.47
CA ALA A 114 -34.42 4.38 8.13
C ALA A 114 -33.15 4.23 7.27
N GLN A 115 -32.67 2.99 7.03
CA GLN A 115 -31.41 2.75 6.31
C GLN A 115 -31.57 2.26 4.85
N LYS A 116 -32.80 2.19 4.31
CA LYS A 116 -33.04 1.77 2.91
C LYS A 116 -32.97 2.91 1.87
N MET A 117 -32.66 4.15 2.25
CA MET A 117 -32.59 5.29 1.32
C MET A 117 -31.19 5.94 1.26
N ALA A 118 -30.13 5.15 1.10
CA ALA A 118 -28.81 5.71 0.76
C ALA A 118 -28.01 4.82 -0.20
N ARG A 119 -28.67 3.89 -0.90
CA ARG A 119 -28.02 2.93 -1.80
C ARG A 119 -28.68 2.87 -3.18
N SER A 120 -29.09 4.03 -3.68
CA SER A 120 -29.67 4.18 -5.02
C SER A 120 -29.18 5.46 -5.69
N GLN A 121 -27.87 5.57 -5.94
CA GLN A 121 -27.36 6.28 -7.10
C GLN A 121 -26.28 5.41 -7.74
N SER A 122 -26.73 4.34 -8.41
CA SER A 122 -25.95 3.73 -9.49
C SER A 122 -26.08 4.69 -10.67
N ALA A 123 -24.96 5.30 -11.06
CA ALA A 123 -24.85 6.07 -12.29
C ALA A 123 -25.00 5.09 -13.48
N ARG A 124 -26.25 4.84 -13.86
CA ARG A 124 -26.61 4.26 -15.16
C ARG A 124 -26.54 5.39 -16.17
N VAL A 125 -25.39 5.57 -16.80
CA VAL A 125 -25.30 6.37 -18.03
C VAL A 125 -25.71 5.47 -19.18
N GLU A 126 -26.98 5.53 -19.58
CA GLU A 126 -27.41 5.09 -20.91
C GLU A 126 -28.55 5.96 -21.44
N GLY A 127 -28.42 6.35 -22.71
CA GLY A 127 -29.39 7.08 -23.52
C GLY A 127 -28.89 8.49 -23.86
N PHE A 128 -28.71 8.91 -25.11
CA PHE A 128 -29.46 8.55 -26.31
C PHE A 128 -28.63 8.86 -27.55
N GLY A 129 -28.71 7.98 -28.55
CA GLY A 129 -28.19 8.23 -29.89
C GLY A 129 -28.99 9.29 -30.64
N THR A 130 -28.31 9.96 -31.57
CA THR A 130 -28.92 10.55 -32.77
C THR A 130 -27.93 10.46 -33.92
N SER A 131 -28.13 9.49 -34.81
CA SER A 131 -27.60 9.55 -36.17
C SER A 131 -28.53 10.42 -37.01
N PRO A 132 -28.03 11.29 -37.90
CA PRO A 132 -28.81 11.81 -39.00
C PRO A 132 -28.40 11.18 -40.36
N PRO A 133 -29.25 11.30 -41.39
CA PRO A 133 -29.23 10.44 -42.57
C PRO A 133 -28.53 11.04 -43.82
N SER A 134 -28.15 10.15 -44.76
CA SER A 134 -28.09 10.22 -46.24
C SER A 134 -27.71 11.56 -46.95
N SER A 135 -26.83 11.63 -47.95
CA SER A 135 -26.99 11.04 -49.30
C SER A 135 -25.86 11.48 -50.27
N SER A 136 -25.54 10.58 -51.22
CA SER A 136 -25.06 10.76 -52.62
C SER A 136 -24.00 11.81 -53.01
N SER A 137 -22.90 11.35 -53.62
CA SER A 137 -22.66 11.33 -55.08
C SER A 137 -21.53 10.37 -55.42
#